data_AF-A0A0B4FJF7-F1
#
_entry.id   AF-A0A0B4FJF7-F1
#
_cell.length_a   1.000
_cell.length_b   1.000
_cell.length_c   1.000
_cell.angle_alpha   90.00
_cell.angle_beta   90.00
_cell.angle_gamma   90.00
#
_symmetry.space_group_name_H-M   'P 1'
#
loop_
_entity.id
_entity.type
_entity.pdbx_description
1 polymer ?
#
loop_
_entity_poly.entity_id
_entity_poly.type
_entity_poly.pdbx_seq_one_letter_code
_entity_poly.pdbx_strand_id
1 'polypeptide(L)'
;TADIWGLKNPDLGSVMNQVRNMMLVTVWVFIGIEGASIFSARAEKRSDVGKATVIGFITVLLFLMLVNVLSLGIMTQPELAKLQNPSMAAVLEHVVGHWGAVLISVGLVISLLGALLSWVLLCAEIMFAAAK
;
A
#
# COMPACT_ATOMS: atom_id res chain seq x y z
N THR A 1 32.64 4.27 12.63
CA THR A 1 32.14 3.45 11.50
C THR A 1 30.63 3.41 11.60
N ALA A 2 29.90 3.86 10.57
CA ALA A 2 28.44 3.75 10.56
C ALA A 2 28.05 2.27 10.65
N ASP A 3 27.14 1.93 11.55
CA ASP A 3 26.66 0.55 11.72
C ASP A 3 25.63 0.23 10.64
N ILE A 4 26.13 -0.05 9.44
CA ILE A 4 25.30 -0.36 8.27
C ILE A 4 24.64 -1.74 8.41
N TRP A 5 25.23 -2.63 9.23
CA TRP A 5 24.82 -4.04 9.34
C TRP A 5 23.80 -4.31 10.46
N GLY A 6 23.42 -3.27 11.23
CA GLY A 6 22.46 -3.40 12.33
C GLY A 6 23.01 -4.16 13.54
N LEU A 7 24.33 -4.16 13.74
CA LEU A 7 25.00 -4.88 14.82
C LEU A 7 24.81 -4.22 16.19
N LYS A 8 24.43 -2.94 16.24
CA LYS A 8 24.22 -2.14 17.46
C LYS A 8 22.77 -2.01 17.89
N ASN A 9 21.80 -2.44 17.08
CA ASN A 9 20.36 -2.41 17.39
C ASN A 9 19.73 -3.81 17.28
N PRO A 10 19.99 -4.71 18.26
CA PRO A 10 19.55 -6.10 18.20
C PRO A 10 18.02 -6.26 18.12
N ASP A 11 17.25 -5.30 18.65
CA ASP A 11 15.78 -5.33 18.62
C ASP A 11 15.18 -5.24 17.21
N LEU A 12 15.89 -4.62 16.25
CA LEU A 12 15.43 -4.46 14.86
C LEU A 12 15.84 -5.64 13.96
N GLY A 13 16.70 -6.53 14.45
CA GLY A 13 17.29 -7.63 13.67
C GLY A 13 18.25 -7.17 12.57
N SER A 14 18.82 -8.12 11.84
CA SER A 14 19.78 -7.85 10.76
C SER A 14 19.14 -7.13 9.57
N VAL A 15 19.96 -6.43 8.77
CA VAL A 15 19.51 -5.78 7.51
C VAL A 15 18.76 -6.75 6.61
N MET A 16 19.23 -8.00 6.52
CA MET A 16 18.58 -9.03 5.71
C MET A 16 17.15 -9.33 6.20
N ASN A 17 16.94 -9.37 7.52
CA ASN A 17 15.62 -9.55 8.10
C ASN A 17 14.73 -8.34 7.85
N GLN A 18 15.26 -7.12 7.99
CA GLN A 18 14.51 -5.89 7.72
C GLN A 18 14.08 -5.79 6.25
N VAL A 19 14.97 -6.08 5.31
CA VAL A 19 14.66 -6.12 3.87
C VAL A 19 13.60 -7.18 3.59
N ARG A 20 13.75 -8.39 4.14
CA ARG A 20 12.76 -9.47 3.97
C ARG A 20 11.38 -9.07 4.49
N ASN A 21 11.31 -8.49 5.68
CA ASN A 21 10.06 -8.08 6.30
C ASN A 21 9.35 -7.01 5.46
N MET A 22 10.10 -6.01 4.96
CA MET A 22 9.53 -5.01 4.07
C MET A 22 9.08 -5.58 2.73
N MET A 23 9.83 -6.54 2.17
CA MET A 23 9.41 -7.25 0.94
C MET A 23 8.09 -8.00 1.12
N LEU A 24 7.84 -8.60 2.29
CA LEU A 24 6.57 -9.28 2.57
C LEU A 24 5.39 -8.30 2.59
N VAL A 25 5.58 -7.12 3.19
CA VAL A 25 4.56 -6.06 3.23
C VAL A 25 4.31 -5.52 1.81
N THR A 26 5.36 -5.25 1.04
CA THR A 26 5.19 -4.73 -0.33
C THR A 26 4.51 -5.73 -1.25
N VAL A 27 4.86 -7.02 -1.17
CA VAL A 27 4.14 -8.07 -1.91
C VAL A 27 2.65 -8.04 -1.57
N TRP A 28 2.30 -7.97 -0.30
CA TRP A 28 0.91 -7.93 0.14
C TRP A 28 0.15 -6.72 -0.42
N VAL A 29 0.76 -5.53 -0.40
CA VAL A 29 0.16 -4.28 -0.93
C VAL A 29 -0.14 -4.35 -2.43
N PHE A 30 0.64 -5.12 -3.19
CA PHE A 30 0.45 -5.26 -4.64
C PHE A 30 -0.35 -6.50 -5.06
N ILE A 31 -0.86 -7.29 -4.11
CA ILE A 31 -1.83 -8.34 -4.40
C ILE A 31 -3.08 -7.70 -5.02
N GLY A 32 -3.50 -8.22 -6.17
CA GLY A 32 -4.70 -7.76 -6.89
C GLY A 32 -4.43 -7.24 -8.29
N ILE A 33 -3.17 -7.00 -8.67
CA ILE A 33 -2.81 -6.65 -10.06
C ILE A 33 -3.25 -7.73 -11.07
N GLU A 34 -3.20 -9.00 -10.64
CA GLU A 34 -3.69 -10.15 -11.41
C GLU A 34 -5.19 -10.06 -11.71
N GLY A 35 -5.98 -9.46 -10.81
CA GLY A 35 -7.42 -9.28 -10.98
C GLY A 35 -7.77 -8.36 -12.15
N ALA A 36 -6.89 -7.42 -12.51
CA ALA A 36 -7.08 -6.58 -13.70
C ALA A 36 -7.15 -7.41 -14.98
N SER A 37 -6.44 -8.55 -15.05
CA SER A 37 -6.50 -9.46 -16.20
C SER A 37 -7.86 -10.15 -16.32
N ILE A 38 -8.51 -10.48 -15.20
CA ILE A 38 -9.85 -11.10 -15.17
C ILE A 38 -10.90 -10.10 -15.68
N PHE A 39 -10.85 -8.86 -15.22
CA PHE A 39 -11.77 -7.82 -15.69
C PHE A 39 -11.46 -7.31 -17.10
N SER A 40 -10.27 -7.58 -17.63
CA SER A 40 -9.90 -7.19 -19.01
C SER A 40 -10.79 -7.83 -20.08
N ALA A 41 -11.43 -8.98 -19.77
CA ALA A 41 -12.38 -9.63 -20.66
C ALA A 41 -13.65 -8.79 -20.91
N ARG A 42 -13.98 -7.86 -20.00
CA ARG A 42 -15.12 -6.93 -20.11
C ARG A 42 -14.75 -5.54 -20.61
N ALA A 43 -13.45 -5.28 -20.81
CA ALA A 43 -12.99 -4.00 -21.31
C ALA A 43 -13.24 -3.86 -22.81
N GLU A 44 -13.68 -2.69 -23.23
CA GLU A 44 -13.89 -2.34 -24.65
C GLU A 44 -12.58 -2.47 -25.46
N LYS A 45 -11.45 -2.13 -24.84
CA LYS A 45 -10.10 -2.24 -25.42
C LYS A 45 -9.12 -2.85 -24.43
N ARG A 46 -8.60 -4.04 -24.75
CA ARG A 46 -7.62 -4.76 -23.90
C ARG A 46 -6.31 -4.00 -23.72
N SER A 47 -5.89 -3.21 -24.71
CA SER A 47 -4.68 -2.37 -24.64
C SER A 47 -4.75 -1.32 -23.54
N ASP A 48 -5.95 -0.83 -23.24
CA ASP A 48 -6.14 0.27 -22.29
C ASP A 48 -6.05 -0.25 -20.86
N VAL A 49 -6.45 -1.52 -20.65
CA VAL A 49 -6.31 -2.21 -19.38
C VAL A 49 -4.82 -2.34 -19.01
N GLY A 50 -3.98 -2.80 -19.93
CA GLY A 50 -2.54 -2.93 -19.67
C GLY A 50 -1.89 -1.60 -19.30
N LYS A 51 -2.21 -0.51 -20.03
CA LYS A 51 -1.73 0.84 -19.71
C LYS A 51 -2.23 1.32 -18.36
N ALA A 52 -3.53 1.16 -18.08
CA ALA A 52 -4.13 1.56 -16.81
C ALA A 52 -3.49 0.82 -15.62
N THR A 53 -3.23 -0.48 -15.76
CA THR A 53 -2.56 -1.28 -14.75
C THR A 53 -1.13 -0.79 -14.48
N VAL A 54 -0.33 -0.54 -15.51
CA VAL A 54 1.05 -0.06 -15.34
C VAL A 54 1.09 1.34 -14.72
N ILE A 55 0.25 2.25 -15.21
CA ILE A 55 0.15 3.62 -14.68
C ILE A 55 -0.31 3.57 -13.22
N GLY A 56 -1.34 2.78 -12.91
CA GLY A 56 -1.83 2.59 -11.55
C GLY A 56 -0.75 2.02 -10.62
N PHE A 57 -0.04 0.98 -11.05
CA PHE A 57 1.04 0.36 -10.29
C PHE A 57 2.16 1.36 -9.98
N ILE A 58 2.67 2.08 -10.98
CA ILE A 58 3.74 3.08 -10.79
C ILE A 58 3.28 4.19 -9.86
N THR A 59 2.04 4.65 -10.02
CA THR A 59 1.46 5.71 -9.18
C THR A 59 1.36 5.28 -7.72
N VAL A 60 0.83 4.08 -7.46
CA VAL A 60 0.74 3.52 -6.09
C VAL A 60 2.12 3.29 -5.50
N LEU A 61 3.08 2.79 -6.28
CA LEU A 61 4.46 2.60 -5.84
C LEU A 61 5.12 3.93 -5.44
N LEU A 62 4.94 4.98 -6.25
CA LEU A 62 5.44 6.31 -5.93
C LEU A 62 4.83 6.85 -4.64
N PHE A 63 3.51 6.73 -4.47
CA PHE A 63 2.86 7.13 -3.22
C PHE A 63 3.36 6.33 -2.02
N LEU A 64 3.55 5.02 -2.17
CA LEU A 64 4.10 4.16 -1.12
C LEU A 64 5.50 4.63 -0.70
N MET A 65 6.37 4.93 -1.67
CA MET A 65 7.71 5.45 -1.38
C MET A 65 7.65 6.83 -0.71
N LEU A 66 6.84 7.76 -1.24
CA LEU A 66 6.70 9.11 -0.69
C LEU A 66 6.18 9.08 0.75
N VAL A 67 5.14 8.29 1.02
CA VAL A 67 4.57 8.11 2.36
C VAL A 67 5.63 7.63 3.35
N ASN A 68 6.42 6.61 2.98
CA ASN A 68 7.46 6.07 3.85
C ASN A 68 8.60 7.07 4.09
N VAL A 69 9.12 7.70 3.03
CA VAL A 69 10.24 8.65 3.13
C VAL A 69 9.84 9.92 3.89
N LEU A 70 8.67 10.49 3.59
CA LEU A 70 8.19 11.68 4.28
C LEU A 70 7.90 11.40 5.75
N SER A 71 7.33 10.24 6.08
CA SER A 71 7.09 9.86 7.48
C SER A 71 8.37 9.85 8.30
N LEU A 72 9.46 9.27 7.76
CA LEU A 72 10.78 9.25 8.40
C LEU A 72 11.46 10.62 8.41
N GLY A 73 11.09 11.53 7.51
CA GLY A 73 11.57 12.91 7.50
C GLY A 73 10.90 13.80 8.53
N ILE A 74 9.67 13.47 8.96
CA ILE A 74 8.87 14.28 9.89
C ILE A 74 9.02 13.76 11.33
N MET A 75 9.02 12.44 11.54
CA MET A 75 9.00 11.83 12.87
C MET A 75 10.13 10.80 13.03
N THR A 76 10.60 10.59 14.26
CA THR A 76 11.65 9.60 14.51
C THR A 76 11.09 8.17 14.47
N GLN A 77 11.91 7.18 14.10
CA GLN A 77 11.52 5.77 14.06
C GLN A 77 10.78 5.25 15.32
N PRO A 78 11.23 5.52 16.57
CA PRO A 78 10.53 5.06 17.76
C PRO A 78 9.19 5.76 18.01
N GLU A 79 8.98 6.97 17.48
CA GLU A 79 7.69 7.65 17.54
C GLU A 79 6.73 7.06 16.51
N LEU A 80 7.18 6.82 15.28
CA LEU A 80 6.39 6.16 14.24
C LEU A 80 5.94 4.76 14.66
N ALA A 81 6.79 4.00 15.34
CA ALA A 81 6.46 2.66 15.83
C ALA A 81 5.37 2.65 16.91
N LYS A 82 5.12 3.78 17.58
CA LYS A 82 4.09 3.94 18.62
C LYS A 82 2.75 4.47 18.07
N LEU A 83 2.72 4.94 16.83
CA LEU A 83 1.49 5.44 16.21
C LEU A 83 0.54 4.28 15.92
N GLN A 84 -0.75 4.50 16.22
CA GLN A 84 -1.78 3.56 15.80
C GLN A 84 -1.99 3.64 14.29
N ASN A 85 -2.28 2.49 13.68
CA ASN A 85 -2.63 2.44 12.26
C ASN A 85 -4.01 3.06 12.04
N PRO A 86 -4.19 3.93 11.03
CA PRO A 86 -3.24 4.31 9.98
C PRO A 86 -2.25 5.40 10.42
N SER A 87 -0.95 5.06 10.46
CA SER A 87 0.13 5.96 10.90
C SER A 87 0.23 7.25 10.08
N MET A 88 -0.14 7.20 8.80
CA MET A 88 -0.19 8.38 7.92
C MET A 88 -1.18 9.45 8.34
N ALA A 89 -2.30 9.08 8.99
CA ALA A 89 -3.26 10.08 9.46
C ALA A 89 -2.63 10.93 10.58
N ALA A 90 -1.89 10.29 11.50
CA ALA A 90 -1.20 10.96 12.59
C ALA A 90 0.01 11.78 12.10
N VAL A 91 0.76 11.28 11.11
CA VAL A 91 1.85 12.05 10.47
C VAL A 91 1.30 13.30 9.79
N LEU A 92 0.20 13.19 9.04
CA LEU A 92 -0.39 14.33 8.34
C LEU A 92 -1.01 15.34 9.32
N GLU A 93 -1.64 14.86 10.41
CA GLU A 93 -2.12 15.71 11.50
C GLU A 93 -1.01 16.54 12.13
N HIS A 94 0.19 15.96 12.28
CA HIS A 94 1.34 16.68 12.80
C HIS A 94 1.81 17.81 11.87
N VAL A 95 1.63 17.68 10.55
CA VAL A 95 2.10 18.67 9.56
C VAL A 95 1.08 19.75 9.25
N VAL A 96 -0.17 19.37 9.00
CA VAL A 96 -1.23 20.30 8.53
C VAL A 96 -2.37 20.47 9.53
N GLY A 97 -2.33 19.80 10.68
CA GLY A 97 -3.35 19.83 11.71
C GLY A 97 -4.48 18.82 11.48
N HIS A 98 -5.46 18.82 12.39
CA HIS A 98 -6.53 17.82 12.48
C HIS A 98 -7.31 17.59 11.17
N TRP A 99 -7.46 18.63 10.34
CA TRP A 99 -8.18 18.50 9.06
C TRP A 99 -7.50 17.50 8.11
N GLY A 100 -6.16 17.37 8.17
CA GLY A 100 -5.40 16.42 7.36
C GLY A 100 -5.70 14.97 7.72
N ALA A 101 -5.81 14.67 9.02
CA ALA A 101 -6.24 13.34 9.49
C ALA A 101 -7.64 13.00 8.97
N VAL A 102 -8.59 13.94 9.10
CA VAL A 102 -9.98 13.72 8.65
C VAL A 102 -10.04 13.42 7.15
N LEU A 103 -9.29 14.16 6.32
CA LEU A 103 -9.24 13.92 4.87
C LEU A 103 -8.72 12.52 4.55
N ILE A 104 -7.62 12.09 5.18
CA ILE A 104 -7.04 10.76 4.98
C ILE A 104 -7.98 9.66 5.47
N SER A 105 -8.64 9.86 6.62
CA SER A 105 -9.60 8.89 7.15
C SER A 105 -10.80 8.70 6.22
N VAL A 106 -11.36 9.78 5.67
CA VAL A 106 -12.46 9.67 4.70
C VAL A 106 -11.99 8.97 3.42
N GLY A 107 -10.81 9.34 2.90
CA GLY A 107 -10.22 8.68 1.74
C GLY A 107 -9.98 7.19 1.98
N LEU A 108 -9.53 6.81 3.17
CA LEU A 108 -9.35 5.42 3.58
C LEU A 108 -10.68 4.66 3.57
N VAL A 109 -11.76 5.23 4.11
CA VAL A 109 -13.08 4.59 4.09
C VAL A 109 -13.54 4.33 2.66
N ILE A 110 -13.45 5.33 1.78
CA ILE A 110 -13.84 5.19 0.37
C ILE A 110 -12.97 4.12 -0.32
N SER A 111 -11.66 4.12 -0.06
CA SER A 111 -10.72 3.13 -0.60
C SER A 111 -11.06 1.71 -0.14
N LEU A 112 -11.36 1.50 1.13
CA LEU A 112 -11.73 0.20 1.68
C LEU A 112 -13.05 -0.32 1.08
N LEU A 113 -14.04 0.55 0.89
CA LEU A 113 -15.29 0.18 0.22
C LEU A 113 -15.05 -0.21 -1.24
N GLY A 114 -14.24 0.56 -1.97
CA GLY A 114 -13.87 0.23 -3.35
C GLY A 114 -13.11 -1.08 -3.46
N ALA A 115 -12.16 -1.33 -2.56
CA ALA A 115 -11.44 -2.59 -2.47
C ALA A 115 -12.41 -3.75 -2.19
N LEU A 116 -13.29 -3.62 -1.20
CA LEU A 116 -14.27 -4.66 -0.86
C LEU A 116 -15.15 -5.01 -2.07
N LEU A 117 -15.67 -4.00 -2.79
CA LEU A 117 -16.46 -4.22 -4.00
C LEU A 117 -15.66 -4.96 -5.08
N SER A 118 -14.40 -4.58 -5.31
CA SER A 118 -13.52 -5.26 -6.27
C SER A 118 -13.32 -6.74 -5.93
N TRP A 119 -13.08 -7.05 -4.65
CA TRP A 119 -12.91 -8.43 -4.19
C TRP A 119 -14.20 -9.27 -4.33
N VAL A 120 -15.37 -8.70 -4.00
CA VAL A 120 -16.66 -9.38 -4.19
C VAL A 120 -16.92 -9.67 -5.67
N LEU A 121 -16.65 -8.71 -6.55
CA LEU A 121 -16.79 -8.89 -8.00
C LEU A 121 -15.83 -9.96 -8.54
N LEU A 122 -14.59 -9.99 -8.03
CA LEU A 122 -13.60 -11.00 -8.42
C LEU A 122 -14.08 -12.40 -8.04
N CYS A 123 -14.60 -12.59 -6.81
CA CYS A 123 -15.17 -13.86 -6.38
C CYS A 123 -16.33 -14.31 -7.27
N ALA A 124 -17.24 -13.38 -7.60
CA ALA A 124 -18.35 -13.66 -8.50
C ALA A 124 -17.87 -14.06 -9.90
N GLU A 125 -16.85 -13.38 -10.44
CA GLU A 125 -16.32 -13.65 -11.77
C GLU A 125 -15.64 -15.00 -11.87
N ILE A 126 -14.83 -15.36 -10.86
CA ILE A 126 -14.16 -16.66 -10.81
C ILE A 126 -15.20 -17.79 -10.78
N MET A 127 -16.25 -17.65 -9.96
CA MET A 127 -17.34 -18.64 -9.87
C MET A 127 -18.10 -18.75 -11.20
N PHE A 128 -18.41 -17.62 -11.84
CA PHE A 128 -19.10 -17.60 -13.13
C PHE A 128 -18.25 -18.23 -14.24
N ALA A 129 -16.96 -17.91 -14.30
CA ALA A 129 -16.03 -18.47 -15.27
C ALA A 129 -15.83 -19.98 -15.07
N ALA A 130 -15.85 -20.47 -13.82
CA ALA A 130 -15.75 -21.90 -13.52
C ALA A 130 -17.01 -22.70 -13.86
N ALA A 131 -18.18 -22.05 -13.85
CA ALA A 131 -19.47 -22.68 -14.16
C ALA A 131 -19.81 -22.71 -15.66
N LYS A 132 -19.06 -21.98 -16.48
CA LYS A 132 -19.23 -21.88 -17.94
C LYS A 132 -18.36 -22.89 -18.67
#